data_AF-D8R256-F1
#
_entry.id   AF-D8R256-F1
#
_cell.length_a   1.000
_cell.length_b   1.000
_cell.length_c   1.000
_cell.angle_alpha   90.00
_cell.angle_beta   90.00
_cell.angle_gamma   90.00
#
_symmetry.space_group_name_H-M   'P 1'
#
loop_
_entity.id
_entity.type
_entity.pdbx_description
1 polymer ?
#
loop_
_entity_poly.entity_id
_entity_poly.type
_entity_poly.pdbx_seq_one_letter_code
_entity_poly.pdbx_strand_id
1 'polypeptide(L)'
;MQAPHLLLEEPIRLASILESSPSVPSFSAMTKIIGTLGPKSRSPEVLEGLLKAGMSVARIDFSWGDDAYHQETLENLKKAIKNTKKLCGVMLDTTGPELQVVNRGEKSIALEADSLVTLTPDDMVIEASSGILPLNFADLASAVKPGDTIFLGQYLFTGSETTSVWLEVAETKGDDVICTVKNSATLTGSLFTAHAAQVHIGLPTLSESDKKIISTWGVRNNIDFVSLSYTRHAEDVRKAREFLAQLGDLQQTHVFAKIENIEGLRHFDEILKEADGIILSRGNLGIDLQPEKVFLFQKAALYKCNMAGKPAVVTRVVDTMTDTPRPTRAEATDVANAVLDGTDAILLGAETLRGLYPIETISTVRKICAEAEKVYNHANYFKKTVKKVGEPMSHLESIASSAVRAAVKVKASVIVVFSSSGRAARLIAKYRPPMPVLVLVIPRLTTNHLRWTFIGAFQARQCLAVRGLFPMLADPRHPAESNSTTNESILRVALDHGKVAGIIKPHDRIVVCQKLGDSSVVKIIELDD
;
A
#
# COMPACT_ATOMS: atom_id res chain seq x y z
N MET A 1 -14.64 0.25 -30.82
CA MET A 1 -13.18 0.29 -30.54
C MET A 1 -12.93 -0.54 -29.29
N GLN A 2 -12.27 -1.69 -29.40
CA GLN A 2 -11.88 -2.47 -28.22
C GLN A 2 -10.92 -1.65 -27.37
N ALA A 3 -11.19 -1.53 -26.07
CA ALA A 3 -10.29 -0.85 -25.15
C ALA A 3 -8.94 -1.60 -25.17
N PRO A 4 -7.83 -0.99 -25.64
CA PRO A 4 -6.60 -1.72 -25.94
C PRO A 4 -5.92 -2.33 -24.70
N HIS A 5 -6.37 -1.98 -23.49
CA HIS A 5 -5.89 -2.53 -22.23
C HIS A 5 -6.64 -3.79 -21.78
N LEU A 6 -7.76 -4.14 -22.42
CA LEU A 6 -8.51 -5.36 -22.14
C LEU A 6 -8.12 -6.47 -23.11
N LEU A 7 -7.99 -7.68 -22.58
CA LEU A 7 -7.86 -8.91 -23.35
C LEU A 7 -9.22 -9.62 -23.35
N LEU A 8 -10.03 -9.30 -24.35
CA LEU A 8 -11.27 -10.02 -24.65
C LEU A 8 -10.99 -10.84 -25.92
N GLU A 9 -10.19 -11.90 -25.80
CA GLU A 9 -9.94 -12.82 -26.93
C GLU A 9 -11.12 -13.79 -27.06
N GLU A 10 -11.83 -13.70 -28.20
CA GLU A 10 -13.11 -14.38 -28.48
C GLU A 10 -14.19 -14.05 -27.42
N PRO A 11 -15.50 -14.14 -27.71
CA PRO A 11 -16.48 -13.69 -26.72
C PRO A 11 -16.33 -14.58 -25.50
N ILE A 12 -15.89 -14.02 -24.36
CA ILE A 12 -16.16 -14.60 -23.04
C ILE A 12 -17.59 -15.09 -23.15
N ARG A 13 -17.80 -16.41 -23.16
CA ARG A 13 -19.17 -16.94 -23.26
C ARG A 13 -19.88 -16.30 -22.10
N LEU A 14 -20.94 -15.53 -22.32
CA LEU A 14 -21.60 -14.83 -21.22
C LEU A 14 -22.02 -15.81 -20.10
N ALA A 15 -22.26 -17.08 -20.48
CA ALA A 15 -22.47 -18.19 -19.55
C ALA A 15 -21.28 -18.48 -18.61
N SER A 16 -20.02 -18.29 -19.02
CA SER A 16 -18.85 -18.50 -18.15
C SER A 16 -18.72 -17.44 -17.04
N ILE A 17 -19.45 -16.32 -17.13
CA ILE A 17 -19.57 -15.34 -16.03
C ILE A 17 -20.43 -15.92 -14.89
N LEU A 18 -21.31 -16.89 -15.19
CA LEU A 18 -22.16 -17.56 -14.21
C LEU A 18 -21.41 -18.64 -13.43
N GLU A 19 -20.23 -19.07 -13.90
CA GLU A 19 -19.40 -20.04 -13.19
C GLU A 19 -18.91 -19.43 -11.88
N SER A 20 -19.13 -20.14 -10.77
CA SER A 20 -18.60 -19.70 -9.48
C SER A 20 -17.09 -19.60 -9.56
N SER A 21 -16.52 -18.45 -9.18
CA SER A 21 -15.07 -18.34 -9.03
C SER A 21 -14.58 -19.47 -8.11
N PRO A 22 -13.64 -20.32 -8.54
CA PRO A 22 -13.12 -21.38 -7.69
C PRO A 22 -12.53 -20.78 -6.42
N SER A 23 -12.39 -21.59 -5.36
CA SER A 23 -11.68 -21.16 -4.14
C SER A 23 -10.32 -20.60 -4.53
N VAL A 24 -10.15 -19.28 -4.39
CA VAL A 24 -9.01 -18.50 -4.91
C VAL A 24 -7.72 -19.08 -4.33
N PRO A 25 -6.91 -19.86 -5.09
CA PRO A 25 -5.66 -20.38 -4.58
C PRO A 25 -4.75 -19.22 -4.15
N SER A 26 -3.75 -19.50 -3.31
CA SER A 26 -2.85 -18.46 -2.78
C SER A 26 -2.17 -17.60 -3.87
N PHE A 27 -2.13 -18.08 -5.11
CA PHE A 27 -1.43 -17.48 -6.25
C PHE A 27 -2.35 -16.95 -7.37
N SER A 28 -3.67 -17.03 -7.25
CA SER A 28 -4.57 -16.62 -8.36
C SER A 28 -4.94 -15.14 -8.39
N ALA A 29 -4.57 -14.38 -7.36
CA ALA A 29 -4.61 -12.92 -7.37
C ALA A 29 -3.19 -12.38 -7.23
N MET A 30 -2.72 -11.66 -8.24
CA MET A 30 -1.40 -11.05 -8.29
C MET A 30 -1.34 -9.76 -7.50
N THR A 31 -2.43 -8.98 -7.53
CA THR A 31 -2.60 -7.73 -6.79
C THR A 31 -2.56 -8.01 -5.29
N LYS A 32 -1.81 -7.19 -4.56
CA LYS A 32 -1.57 -7.34 -3.13
C LYS A 32 -2.65 -6.65 -2.30
N ILE A 33 -2.86 -7.12 -1.07
CA ILE A 33 -3.82 -6.52 -0.13
C ILE A 33 -3.06 -6.08 1.11
N ILE A 34 -3.10 -4.77 1.38
CA ILE A 34 -2.56 -4.15 2.59
C ILE A 34 -3.75 -3.95 3.53
N GLY A 35 -3.72 -4.56 4.71
CA GLY A 35 -4.77 -4.42 5.72
C GLY A 35 -4.30 -3.56 6.89
N THR A 36 -5.07 -2.55 7.26
CA THR A 36 -4.84 -1.78 8.49
C THR A 36 -5.33 -2.59 9.69
N LEU A 37 -4.46 -2.83 10.68
CA LEU A 37 -4.78 -3.59 11.88
C LEU A 37 -5.33 -2.69 12.99
N GLY A 38 -6.39 -3.14 13.65
CA GLY A 38 -7.13 -2.35 14.63
C GLY A 38 -7.99 -3.20 15.57
N PRO A 39 -8.97 -2.58 16.27
CA PRO A 39 -9.72 -3.24 17.34
C PRO A 39 -10.46 -4.51 16.87
N LYS A 40 -10.86 -4.56 15.60
CA LYS A 40 -11.59 -5.71 15.01
C LYS A 40 -10.68 -6.72 14.31
N SER A 41 -9.37 -6.47 14.23
CA SER A 41 -8.44 -7.27 13.45
C SER A 41 -7.14 -7.67 14.18
N ARG A 42 -7.07 -7.49 15.51
CA ARG A 42 -5.86 -7.75 16.31
C ARG A 42 -5.79 -9.08 17.05
N SER A 43 -6.90 -9.85 17.12
CA SER A 43 -6.88 -11.16 17.78
C SER A 43 -6.11 -12.18 16.94
N PRO A 44 -5.42 -13.16 17.55
CA PRO A 44 -4.69 -14.19 16.80
C PRO A 44 -5.55 -14.91 15.77
N GLU A 45 -6.79 -15.26 16.12
CA GLU A 45 -7.72 -16.00 15.25
C GLU A 45 -8.10 -15.19 14.01
N VAL A 46 -8.39 -13.90 14.21
CA VAL A 46 -8.73 -13.01 13.11
C VAL A 46 -7.51 -12.78 12.23
N LEU A 47 -6.33 -12.53 12.81
CA LEU A 47 -5.08 -12.35 12.08
C LEU A 47 -4.74 -13.57 11.22
N GLU A 48 -4.91 -14.79 11.75
CA GLU A 48 -4.78 -16.01 10.94
C GLU A 48 -5.78 -16.04 9.78
N GLY A 49 -7.03 -15.62 10.03
CA GLY A 49 -8.06 -15.45 9.02
C GLY A 49 -7.66 -14.46 7.92
N LEU A 50 -7.13 -13.29 8.28
CA LEU A 50 -6.67 -12.26 7.33
C LEU A 50 -5.52 -12.78 6.46
N LEU A 51 -4.54 -13.47 7.05
CA LEU A 51 -3.43 -14.08 6.31
C LEU A 51 -3.94 -15.16 5.36
N LYS A 52 -4.86 -16.02 5.80
CA LYS A 52 -5.49 -17.06 4.95
C LYS A 52 -6.32 -16.44 3.82
N ALA A 53 -7.03 -15.35 4.09
CA ALA A 53 -7.81 -14.60 3.10
C ALA A 53 -6.94 -13.87 2.06
N GLY A 54 -5.66 -13.60 2.39
CA GLY A 54 -4.66 -13.11 1.43
C GLY A 54 -4.08 -11.74 1.74
N MET A 55 -4.18 -11.26 2.98
CA MET A 55 -3.41 -10.10 3.45
C MET A 55 -1.91 -10.34 3.27
N SER A 56 -1.20 -9.38 2.68
CA SER A 56 0.24 -9.49 2.41
C SER A 56 1.07 -8.47 3.18
N VAL A 57 0.50 -7.34 3.57
CA VAL A 57 1.15 -6.34 4.42
C VAL A 57 0.16 -5.89 5.49
N ALA A 58 0.62 -5.84 6.73
CA ALA A 58 -0.08 -5.27 7.86
C ALA A 58 0.34 -3.80 8.02
N ARG A 59 -0.61 -2.88 7.86
CA ARG A 59 -0.44 -1.45 8.16
C ARG A 59 -0.79 -1.21 9.63
N ILE A 60 0.12 -0.56 10.35
CA ILE A 60 -0.06 -0.12 11.73
C ILE A 60 -0.13 1.40 11.72
N ASP A 61 -1.28 1.92 12.11
CA ASP A 61 -1.63 3.33 12.05
C ASP A 61 -1.44 3.97 13.43
N PHE A 62 -0.44 4.85 13.55
CA PHE A 62 -0.09 5.51 14.81
C PHE A 62 -0.86 6.81 15.06
N SER A 63 -1.84 7.16 14.23
CA SER A 63 -2.79 8.25 14.53
C SER A 63 -3.64 7.99 15.79
N TRP A 64 -3.72 6.74 16.24
CA TRP A 64 -4.46 6.33 17.42
C TRP A 64 -3.82 5.11 18.10
N GLY A 65 -4.13 4.91 19.39
CA GLY A 65 -3.56 3.81 20.18
C GLY A 65 -2.11 4.08 20.62
N ASP A 66 -1.71 3.45 21.72
CA ASP A 66 -0.37 3.62 22.28
C ASP A 66 0.62 2.53 21.79
N ASP A 67 1.89 2.71 22.14
CA ASP A 67 2.95 1.76 21.79
C ASP A 67 2.66 0.33 22.28
N ALA A 68 2.00 0.18 23.43
CA ALA A 68 1.68 -1.11 24.02
C ALA A 68 0.61 -1.84 23.21
N TYR A 69 -0.44 -1.13 22.81
CA TYR A 69 -1.50 -1.61 21.94
C TYR A 69 -0.95 -2.10 20.59
N HIS A 70 -0.06 -1.32 19.97
CA HIS A 70 0.55 -1.67 18.68
C HIS A 70 1.55 -2.82 18.82
N GLN A 71 2.30 -2.89 19.92
CA GLN A 71 3.21 -4.00 20.18
C GLN A 71 2.46 -5.33 20.40
N GLU A 72 1.36 -5.33 21.17
CA GLU A 72 0.51 -6.52 21.35
C GLU A 72 -0.01 -7.04 20.00
N THR A 73 -0.50 -6.12 19.17
CA THR A 73 -1.02 -6.42 17.83
C THR A 73 0.05 -7.08 16.96
N LEU A 74 1.27 -6.56 16.98
CA LEU A 74 2.39 -7.13 16.21
C LEU A 74 2.84 -8.50 16.75
N GLU A 75 2.86 -8.71 18.06
CA GLU A 75 3.20 -10.03 18.62
C GLU A 75 2.15 -11.08 18.26
N ASN A 76 0.86 -10.71 18.25
CA ASN A 76 -0.20 -11.59 17.75
C ASN A 76 -0.04 -11.88 16.25
N LEU A 77 0.35 -10.88 15.45
CA LEU A 77 0.63 -11.09 14.02
C LEU A 77 1.79 -12.06 13.81
N LYS A 78 2.89 -11.94 14.58
CA LYS A 78 4.02 -12.88 14.52
C LYS A 78 3.59 -14.32 14.84
N LYS A 79 2.72 -14.51 15.84
CA LYS A 79 2.13 -15.83 16.14
C LYS A 79 1.29 -16.35 14.97
N ALA A 80 0.42 -15.52 14.39
CA ALA A 80 -0.40 -15.89 13.24
C ALA A 80 0.45 -16.24 12.00
N ILE A 81 1.52 -15.50 11.72
CA ILE A 81 2.49 -15.81 10.66
C ILE A 81 3.11 -17.20 10.87
N LYS A 82 3.51 -17.52 12.11
CA LYS A 82 4.08 -18.83 12.45
C LYS A 82 3.08 -19.96 12.26
N ASN A 83 1.84 -19.77 12.70
CA ASN A 83 0.78 -20.78 12.63
C ASN A 83 0.34 -21.05 11.18
N THR A 84 0.19 -19.99 10.39
CA THR A 84 -0.26 -20.09 8.99
C THR A 84 0.87 -20.37 8.00
N LYS A 85 2.12 -20.16 8.40
CA LYS A 85 3.31 -20.20 7.53
C LYS A 85 3.20 -19.22 6.35
N LYS A 86 2.43 -18.14 6.49
CA LYS A 86 2.27 -17.08 5.49
C LYS A 86 3.04 -15.85 5.93
N LEU A 87 4.00 -15.42 5.09
CA LEU A 87 4.78 -14.21 5.33
C LEU A 87 3.88 -12.96 5.21
N CYS A 88 4.10 -11.98 6.07
CA CYS A 88 3.44 -10.69 6.04
C CYS A 88 4.48 -9.58 6.26
N GLY A 89 4.41 -8.50 5.47
CA GLY A 89 5.22 -7.31 5.70
C GLY A 89 4.58 -6.38 6.74
N VAL A 90 5.38 -5.55 7.39
CA VAL A 90 4.91 -4.56 8.38
C VAL A 90 5.15 -3.15 7.85
N MET A 91 4.07 -2.39 7.72
CA MET A 91 4.07 -0.99 7.30
C MET A 91 3.68 -0.10 8.46
N LEU A 92 4.55 0.85 8.82
CA LEU A 92 4.27 1.90 9.79
C LEU A 92 3.70 3.10 9.05
N ASP A 93 2.50 3.56 9.42
CA ASP A 93 1.91 4.79 8.90
C ASP A 93 2.17 5.94 9.85
N THR A 94 2.81 7.00 9.34
CA THR A 94 3.12 8.21 10.12
C THR A 94 1.86 9.06 10.25
N THR A 95 1.70 9.79 11.33
CA THR A 95 0.60 10.77 11.45
C THR A 95 0.84 11.94 10.48
N GLY A 96 2.06 12.48 10.46
CA GLY A 96 2.43 13.60 9.61
C GLY A 96 1.74 14.91 10.02
N PRO A 97 1.64 15.89 9.10
CA PRO A 97 1.12 17.24 9.35
C PRO A 97 -0.42 17.28 9.38
N GLU A 98 -1.05 16.37 10.11
CA GLU A 98 -2.50 16.26 10.23
C GLU A 98 -3.05 17.29 11.23
N LEU A 99 -4.04 18.08 10.80
CA LEU A 99 -4.77 18.96 11.70
C LEU A 99 -5.81 18.12 12.45
N GLN A 100 -5.84 18.26 13.77
CA GLN A 100 -6.69 17.43 14.64
C GLN A 100 -7.45 18.27 15.65
N VAL A 101 -8.73 17.95 15.82
CA VAL A 101 -9.60 18.45 16.88
C VAL A 101 -9.82 17.34 17.90
N VAL A 102 -9.39 17.57 19.15
CA VAL A 102 -9.54 16.61 20.24
C VAL A 102 -10.82 16.93 21.04
N ASN A 103 -11.79 16.02 20.98
CA ASN A 103 -13.05 16.10 21.72
C ASN A 103 -12.98 15.27 23.01
N ARG A 104 -12.34 15.82 24.04
CA ARG A 104 -12.13 15.13 25.33
C ARG A 104 -13.41 14.73 26.04
N GLY A 105 -14.49 15.48 25.84
CA GLY A 105 -15.79 15.19 26.45
C GLY A 105 -16.50 13.99 25.83
N GLU A 106 -16.07 13.53 24.64
CA GLU A 106 -16.72 12.50 23.81
C GLU A 106 -18.22 12.74 23.54
N LYS A 107 -18.70 13.95 23.84
CA LYS A 107 -20.09 14.35 23.58
C LYS A 107 -20.24 14.59 22.09
N SER A 108 -21.43 14.27 21.58
CA SER A 108 -21.78 14.58 20.20
C SER A 108 -21.85 16.09 19.99
N ILE A 109 -21.21 16.59 18.94
CA ILE A 109 -21.19 18.02 18.58
C ILE A 109 -22.06 18.20 17.34
N ALA A 110 -23.22 18.82 17.51
CA ALA A 110 -24.10 19.15 16.39
C ALA A 110 -23.73 20.52 15.82
N LEU A 111 -23.39 20.56 14.54
CA LEU A 111 -23.13 21.76 13.76
C LEU A 111 -24.28 21.94 12.78
N GLU A 112 -24.89 23.12 12.77
CA GLU A 112 -26.01 23.45 11.89
C GLU A 112 -25.50 24.26 10.69
N ALA A 113 -26.02 23.98 9.50
CA ALA A 113 -25.72 24.77 8.31
C ALA A 113 -25.99 26.27 8.55
N ASP A 114 -25.16 27.11 7.95
CA ASP A 114 -25.14 28.57 8.03
C ASP A 114 -24.82 29.14 9.42
N SER A 115 -24.61 28.31 10.44
CA SER A 115 -24.10 28.76 11.75
C SER A 115 -22.59 29.09 11.69
N LEU A 116 -22.12 29.82 12.71
CA LEU A 116 -20.71 30.14 12.88
C LEU A 116 -20.06 29.20 13.89
N VAL A 117 -18.84 28.77 13.59
CA VAL A 117 -17.98 28.01 14.50
C VAL A 117 -16.57 28.60 14.49
N THR A 118 -15.93 28.63 15.64
CA THR A 118 -14.56 29.16 15.78
C THR A 118 -13.57 28.00 15.86
N LEU A 119 -12.55 28.01 15.00
CA LEU A 119 -11.39 27.15 15.13
C LEU A 119 -10.31 27.90 15.91
N THR A 120 -9.82 27.32 17.00
CA THR A 120 -8.89 27.98 17.93
C THR A 120 -7.68 27.10 18.22
N PRO A 121 -6.48 27.64 18.44
CA PRO A 121 -5.30 26.82 18.72
C PRO A 121 -5.20 26.34 20.18
N ASP A 122 -6.10 26.76 21.06
CA ASP A 122 -6.09 26.44 22.51
C ASP A 122 -6.60 25.02 22.82
N ASP A 123 -5.98 24.00 22.23
CA ASP A 123 -6.38 22.59 22.33
C ASP A 123 -6.16 21.93 23.70
N MET A 124 -5.39 22.60 24.55
CA MET A 124 -5.10 22.12 25.89
C MET A 124 -6.13 22.54 26.93
N VAL A 125 -6.83 23.65 26.69
CA VAL A 125 -7.70 24.32 27.68
C VAL A 125 -9.17 24.26 27.30
N ILE A 126 -9.49 24.39 26.01
CA ILE A 126 -10.87 24.53 25.54
C ILE A 126 -11.47 23.15 25.18
N GLU A 127 -12.70 22.89 25.63
CA GLU A 127 -13.46 21.70 25.25
C GLU A 127 -14.17 21.95 23.91
N ALA A 128 -14.08 20.98 22.99
CA ALA A 128 -14.76 21.07 21.70
C ALA A 128 -16.29 21.13 21.87
N SER A 129 -16.94 22.06 21.18
CA SER A 129 -18.38 22.29 21.20
C SER A 129 -18.88 22.80 19.86
N SER A 130 -20.19 23.03 19.72
CA SER A 130 -20.78 23.53 18.47
C SER A 130 -20.35 24.96 18.12
N GLY A 131 -19.88 25.76 19.10
CA GLY A 131 -19.41 27.13 18.87
C GLY A 131 -17.89 27.27 18.74
N ILE A 132 -17.13 26.31 19.26
CA ILE A 132 -15.66 26.40 19.29
C ILE A 132 -15.03 25.00 19.18
N LEU A 133 -14.04 24.88 18.30
CA LEU A 133 -13.32 23.64 18.01
C LEU A 133 -11.81 23.88 18.17
N PRO A 134 -11.16 23.30 19.20
CA PRO A 134 -9.72 23.40 19.37
C PRO A 134 -8.96 22.62 18.31
N LEU A 135 -7.85 23.16 17.80
CA LEU A 135 -6.95 22.53 16.84
C LEU A 135 -5.52 22.46 17.34
N ASN A 136 -4.84 21.38 16.99
CA ASN A 136 -3.42 21.15 17.29
C ASN A 136 -2.43 22.02 16.47
N PHE A 137 -2.86 23.15 15.92
CA PHE A 137 -2.04 23.99 15.04
C PHE A 137 -2.28 25.49 15.26
N ALA A 138 -1.28 26.16 15.85
CA ALA A 138 -1.31 27.57 16.17
C ALA A 138 -1.43 28.48 14.94
N ASP A 139 -0.73 28.15 13.86
CA ASP A 139 -0.55 29.07 12.74
C ASP A 139 -1.68 29.01 11.71
N LEU A 140 -2.82 28.38 12.01
CA LEU A 140 -3.92 28.22 11.04
C LEU A 140 -4.44 29.58 10.55
N ALA A 141 -4.64 30.55 11.43
CA ALA A 141 -5.12 31.89 11.08
C ALA A 141 -4.19 32.63 10.11
N SER A 142 -2.90 32.30 10.10
CA SER A 142 -1.93 32.84 9.14
C SER A 142 -1.91 32.08 7.80
N ALA A 143 -2.32 30.81 7.81
CA ALA A 143 -2.30 29.93 6.65
C ALA A 143 -3.52 30.08 5.75
N VAL A 144 -4.68 30.45 6.32
CA VAL A 144 -5.95 30.56 5.61
C VAL A 144 -6.33 32.00 5.30
N LYS A 145 -7.23 32.19 4.33
CA LYS A 145 -7.87 33.47 4.02
C LYS A 145 -9.39 33.31 3.90
N PRO A 146 -10.17 34.40 3.98
CA PRO A 146 -11.61 34.35 3.72
C PRO A 146 -11.94 33.65 2.40
N GLY A 147 -12.90 32.73 2.44
CA GLY A 147 -13.30 31.88 1.32
C GLY A 147 -12.54 30.55 1.21
N ASP A 148 -11.46 30.34 1.96
CA ASP A 148 -10.83 29.02 2.02
C ASP A 148 -11.76 28.00 2.69
N THR A 149 -11.60 26.74 2.32
CA THR A 149 -12.47 25.65 2.77
C THR A 149 -11.71 24.70 3.68
N ILE A 150 -12.30 24.34 4.82
CA ILE A 150 -11.77 23.36 5.76
C ILE A 150 -12.79 22.24 5.88
N PHE A 151 -12.34 21.02 5.67
CA PHE A 151 -13.16 19.82 5.86
C PHE A 151 -12.80 19.17 7.19
N LEU A 152 -13.79 18.82 8.00
CA LEU A 152 -13.59 18.24 9.33
C LEU A 152 -14.48 17.01 9.52
N GLY A 153 -13.93 15.93 10.07
CA GLY A 153 -14.71 14.75 10.43
C GLY A 153 -13.88 13.69 11.14
N GLN A 154 -14.56 12.69 11.71
CA GLN A 154 -13.87 11.58 12.38
C GLN A 154 -13.03 10.75 11.41
N TYR A 155 -13.51 10.61 10.18
CA TYR A 155 -12.84 9.93 9.10
C TYR A 155 -13.16 10.76 7.86
N LEU A 156 -12.16 11.23 7.14
CA LEU A 156 -12.35 12.20 6.05
C LEU A 156 -13.23 11.60 4.91
N PHE A 157 -14.57 11.67 5.03
CA PHE A 157 -15.56 11.06 4.14
C PHE A 157 -16.30 12.13 3.35
N THR A 158 -16.00 12.25 2.06
CA THR A 158 -16.74 13.19 1.21
C THR A 158 -18.02 12.54 0.67
N GLY A 159 -19.18 13.15 0.96
CA GLY A 159 -20.41 12.92 0.17
C GLY A 159 -21.38 11.83 0.65
N SER A 160 -21.18 11.18 1.80
CA SER A 160 -22.11 10.15 2.29
C SER A 160 -22.34 10.10 3.80
N GLU A 161 -22.06 11.15 4.56
CA GLU A 161 -22.24 11.07 6.02
C GLU A 161 -22.70 12.36 6.67
N THR A 162 -23.59 12.23 7.66
CA THR A 162 -23.97 13.28 8.61
C THR A 162 -22.93 13.45 9.73
N THR A 163 -21.69 12.98 9.52
CA THR A 163 -20.61 12.87 10.53
C THR A 163 -19.38 13.72 10.18
N SER A 164 -19.46 14.48 9.09
CA SER A 164 -18.41 15.37 8.61
C SER A 164 -18.98 16.69 8.13
N VAL A 165 -18.19 17.76 8.25
CA VAL A 165 -18.63 19.13 8.04
C VAL A 165 -17.66 19.87 7.13
N TRP A 166 -18.23 20.63 6.20
CA TRP A 166 -17.54 21.63 5.41
C TRP A 166 -17.65 22.98 6.11
N LEU A 167 -16.51 23.62 6.32
CA LEU A 167 -16.36 24.93 6.90
C LEU A 167 -15.78 25.87 5.85
N GLU A 168 -16.33 27.07 5.72
CA GLU A 168 -15.73 28.14 4.91
C GLU A 168 -15.24 29.23 5.82
N VAL A 169 -13.98 29.63 5.65
CA VAL A 169 -13.37 30.70 6.45
C VAL A 169 -14.09 32.01 6.13
N ALA A 170 -14.71 32.59 7.15
CA ALA A 170 -15.37 33.90 7.05
C ALA A 170 -14.37 35.03 7.31
N GLU A 171 -13.63 34.93 8.41
CA GLU A 171 -12.59 35.90 8.82
C GLU A 171 -11.62 35.27 9.82
N THR A 172 -10.50 35.94 10.07
CA THR A 172 -9.56 35.60 11.15
C THR A 172 -9.54 36.72 12.19
N LYS A 173 -9.53 36.36 13.48
CA LYS A 173 -9.49 37.30 14.61
C LYS A 173 -8.39 36.91 15.56
N GLY A 174 -7.24 37.57 15.44
CA GLY A 174 -6.03 37.11 16.14
C GLY A 174 -5.64 35.72 15.63
N ASP A 175 -5.52 34.77 16.53
CA ASP A 175 -5.17 33.38 16.20
C ASP A 175 -6.41 32.49 15.94
N ASP A 176 -7.61 33.03 16.15
CA ASP A 176 -8.87 32.33 15.89
C ASP A 176 -9.32 32.46 14.43
N VAL A 177 -9.85 31.36 13.88
CA VAL A 177 -10.45 31.31 12.54
C VAL A 177 -11.94 31.12 12.65
N ILE A 178 -12.72 32.13 12.26
CA ILE A 178 -14.17 32.07 12.28
C ILE A 178 -14.64 31.49 10.95
N CYS A 179 -15.41 30.41 11.02
CA CYS A 179 -15.91 29.71 9.85
C CYS A 179 -17.44 29.69 9.82
N THR A 180 -18.01 29.73 8.63
CA THR A 180 -19.41 29.42 8.37
C THR A 180 -19.55 27.94 8.05
N VAL A 181 -20.46 27.26 8.73
CA VAL A 181 -20.79 25.85 8.51
C VAL A 181 -21.60 25.72 7.21
N LYS A 182 -21.16 24.89 6.27
CA LYS A 182 -21.80 24.73 4.95
C LYS A 182 -22.77 23.55 4.85
N ASN A 183 -22.72 22.63 5.81
CA ASN A 183 -23.68 21.54 5.92
C ASN A 183 -23.89 21.15 7.38
N SER A 184 -25.10 20.72 7.71
CA SER A 184 -25.37 20.19 9.05
C SER A 184 -24.71 18.82 9.24
N ALA A 185 -24.10 18.61 10.40
CA ALA A 185 -23.46 17.35 10.76
C ALA A 185 -23.38 17.18 12.28
N THR A 186 -23.30 15.93 12.73
CA THR A 186 -23.06 15.55 14.13
C THR A 186 -21.71 14.84 14.21
N LEU A 187 -20.73 15.51 14.81
CA LEU A 187 -19.41 14.94 15.04
C LEU A 187 -19.46 14.06 16.30
N THR A 188 -19.11 12.78 16.14
CA THR A 188 -19.10 11.79 17.23
C THR A 188 -17.72 11.16 17.38
N GLY A 189 -17.24 11.03 18.61
CA GLY A 189 -15.93 10.46 18.91
C GLY A 189 -14.97 11.47 19.56
N SER A 190 -13.79 10.98 19.91
CA SER A 190 -12.79 11.73 20.68
C SER A 190 -11.76 12.47 19.84
N LEU A 191 -11.64 12.15 18.55
CA LEU A 191 -10.68 12.74 17.63
C LEU A 191 -11.31 12.97 16.26
N PHE A 192 -11.17 14.18 15.74
CA PHE A 192 -11.57 14.55 14.38
C PHE A 192 -10.37 15.07 13.61
N THR A 193 -10.24 14.65 12.35
CA THR A 193 -9.24 15.18 11.44
C THR A 193 -9.82 16.35 10.68
N ALA A 194 -9.05 17.44 10.59
CA ALA A 194 -9.30 18.57 9.71
C ALA A 194 -8.35 18.55 8.51
N HIS A 195 -8.85 18.99 7.36
CA HIS A 195 -8.07 19.18 6.14
C HIS A 195 -8.42 20.53 5.53
N ALA A 196 -7.45 21.43 5.47
CA ALA A 196 -7.60 22.73 4.84
C ALA A 196 -7.35 22.60 3.33
N ALA A 197 -8.40 22.73 2.52
CA ALA A 197 -8.38 22.42 1.11
C ALA A 197 -7.54 23.44 0.34
N GLN A 198 -6.55 22.97 -0.43
CA GLN A 198 -5.63 23.81 -1.21
C GLN A 198 -4.78 24.81 -0.40
N VAL A 199 -4.70 24.62 0.93
CA VAL A 199 -3.95 25.48 1.84
C VAL A 199 -2.65 24.78 2.25
N HIS A 200 -1.55 25.53 2.29
CA HIS A 200 -0.27 25.02 2.78
C HIS A 200 -0.26 25.03 4.31
N ILE A 201 -0.14 23.84 4.90
CA ILE A 201 0.00 23.67 6.36
C ILE A 201 1.49 23.53 6.70
N GLY A 202 2.02 24.50 7.46
CA GLY A 202 3.45 24.61 7.79
C GLY A 202 4.03 23.56 8.75
N LEU A 203 3.25 22.53 9.11
CA LEU A 203 3.71 21.44 9.96
C LEU A 203 4.77 20.58 9.26
N PRO A 204 5.74 20.00 10.00
CA PRO A 204 6.75 19.12 9.42
C PRO A 204 6.13 17.81 8.94
N THR A 205 6.65 17.27 7.83
CA THR A 205 6.15 16.01 7.25
C THR A 205 6.41 14.80 8.16
N LEU A 206 7.51 14.83 8.92
CA LEU A 206 7.75 13.95 10.06
C LEU A 206 7.72 14.77 11.34
N SER A 207 6.68 14.56 12.15
CA SER A 207 6.59 15.16 13.47
C SER A 207 7.63 14.58 14.44
N GLU A 208 7.86 15.25 15.57
CA GLU A 208 8.70 14.69 16.63
C GLU A 208 8.12 13.39 17.22
N SER A 209 6.78 13.25 17.22
CA SER A 209 6.10 12.02 17.59
C SER A 209 6.42 10.89 16.61
N ASP A 210 6.33 11.16 15.30
CA ASP A 210 6.67 10.18 14.26
C ASP A 210 8.13 9.71 14.40
N LYS A 211 9.07 10.65 14.57
CA LYS A 211 10.49 10.33 14.77
C LYS A 211 10.71 9.46 16.01
N LYS A 212 10.04 9.79 17.12
CA LYS A 212 10.09 9.02 18.36
C LYS A 212 9.59 7.59 18.14
N ILE A 213 8.40 7.42 17.56
CA ILE A 213 7.81 6.11 17.29
C ILE A 213 8.70 5.26 16.36
N ILE A 214 9.24 5.87 15.29
CA ILE A 214 10.13 5.17 14.36
C ILE A 214 11.41 4.72 15.08
N SER A 215 12.01 5.59 15.90
CA SER A 215 13.26 5.29 16.63
C SER A 215 13.10 4.31 17.78
N THR A 216 11.92 4.23 18.41
CA THR A 216 11.64 3.29 19.50
C THR A 216 10.99 2.01 18.98
N TRP A 217 9.75 2.10 18.51
CA TRP A 217 8.93 0.98 18.10
C TRP A 217 9.36 0.44 16.72
N GLY A 218 9.64 1.33 15.77
CA GLY A 218 10.07 0.97 14.42
C GLY A 218 11.38 0.18 14.41
N VAL A 219 12.42 0.68 15.11
CA VAL A 219 13.73 0.02 15.22
C VAL A 219 13.61 -1.33 15.94
N ARG A 220 12.89 -1.38 17.05
CA ARG A 220 12.67 -2.63 17.80
C ARG A 220 12.06 -3.73 16.94
N ASN A 221 11.17 -3.35 16.02
CA ASN A 221 10.35 -4.29 15.26
C ASN A 221 10.79 -4.50 13.81
N ASN A 222 11.84 -3.81 13.34
CA ASN A 222 12.39 -3.98 11.99
C ASN A 222 11.33 -3.78 10.90
N ILE A 223 10.66 -2.61 10.92
CA ILE A 223 9.57 -2.28 9.99
C ILE A 223 10.04 -2.31 8.52
N ASP A 224 9.22 -2.90 7.65
CA ASP A 224 9.59 -3.10 6.24
C ASP A 224 9.32 -1.87 5.39
N PHE A 225 8.28 -1.13 5.76
CA PHE A 225 7.81 0.07 5.07
C PHE A 225 7.50 1.20 6.05
N VAL A 226 7.79 2.43 5.65
CA VAL A 226 7.20 3.64 6.21
C VAL A 226 6.27 4.22 5.16
N SER A 227 5.02 4.45 5.55
CA SER A 227 4.01 5.14 4.78
C SER A 227 4.01 6.61 5.24
N LEU A 228 4.55 7.49 4.40
CA LEU A 228 4.85 8.88 4.70
C LEU A 228 3.66 9.77 4.33
N SER A 229 2.89 10.16 5.35
CA SER A 229 1.68 10.98 5.22
C SER A 229 1.98 12.40 4.73
N TYR A 230 1.06 12.95 3.93
CA TYR A 230 1.12 14.29 3.34
C TYR A 230 2.48 14.63 2.71
N THR A 231 3.03 13.71 1.91
CA THR A 231 4.29 13.99 1.20
C THR A 231 4.04 15.10 0.18
N ARG A 232 4.73 16.24 0.34
CA ARG A 232 4.52 17.42 -0.52
C ARG A 232 5.56 17.49 -1.61
N HIS A 233 6.83 17.22 -1.32
CA HIS A 233 7.97 17.43 -2.23
C HIS A 233 8.95 16.25 -2.14
N ALA A 234 9.86 16.13 -3.10
CA ALA A 234 10.92 15.12 -3.08
C ALA A 234 11.78 15.15 -1.80
N GLU A 235 11.96 16.34 -1.25
CA GLU A 235 12.78 16.58 -0.06
C GLU A 235 12.21 15.91 1.20
N ASP A 236 10.89 15.79 1.32
CA ASP A 236 10.25 15.08 2.44
C ASP A 236 10.69 13.60 2.47
N VAL A 237 10.76 12.98 1.28
CA VAL A 237 11.19 11.59 1.13
C VAL A 237 12.68 11.45 1.46
N ARG A 238 13.53 12.42 1.04
CA ARG A 238 14.96 12.41 1.35
C ARG A 238 15.20 12.54 2.85
N LYS A 239 14.54 13.49 3.52
CA LYS A 239 14.62 13.65 4.98
C LYS A 239 14.18 12.41 5.73
N ALA A 240 13.07 11.78 5.31
CA ALA A 240 12.63 10.52 5.90
C ALA A 240 13.66 9.39 5.72
N ARG A 241 14.27 9.31 4.53
CA ARG A 241 15.33 8.32 4.23
C ARG A 241 16.60 8.57 5.03
N GLU A 242 17.03 9.82 5.15
CA GLU A 242 18.18 10.23 5.97
C GLU A 242 17.96 9.88 7.43
N PHE A 243 16.77 10.16 7.97
CA PHE A 243 16.41 9.80 9.33
C PHE A 243 16.43 8.28 9.55
N LEU A 244 15.84 7.49 8.65
CA LEU A 244 15.89 6.02 8.72
C LEU A 244 17.33 5.47 8.64
N ALA A 245 18.18 6.09 7.82
CA ALA A 245 19.59 5.69 7.68
C ALA A 245 20.40 5.91 8.97
N GLN A 246 20.06 6.92 9.79
CA GLN A 246 20.69 7.15 11.09
C GLN A 246 20.32 6.08 12.13
N LEU A 247 19.25 5.31 11.88
CA LEU A 247 18.72 4.31 12.81
C LEU A 247 19.22 2.88 12.52
N GLY A 248 20.33 2.74 11.79
CA GLY A 248 21.01 1.47 11.55
C GLY A 248 20.23 0.55 10.60
N ASP A 249 19.68 -0.56 11.12
CA ASP A 249 19.04 -1.60 10.32
C ASP A 249 17.83 -1.08 9.50
N LEU A 250 17.21 0.02 9.94
CA LEU A 250 16.11 0.68 9.22
C LEU A 250 16.53 1.42 7.94
N GLN A 251 17.83 1.53 7.64
CA GLN A 251 18.29 2.04 6.35
C GLN A 251 17.66 1.28 5.15
N GLN A 252 17.30 0.01 5.35
CA GLN A 252 16.69 -0.82 4.31
C GLN A 252 15.18 -0.59 4.15
N THR A 253 14.52 0.08 5.09
CA THR A 253 13.07 0.32 5.08
C THR A 253 12.66 1.13 3.85
N HIS A 254 11.62 0.67 3.15
CA HIS A 254 11.12 1.35 1.96
C HIS A 254 10.18 2.51 2.35
N VAL A 255 10.35 3.67 1.72
CA VAL A 255 9.49 4.84 1.94
C VAL A 255 8.40 4.90 0.88
N PHE A 256 7.15 4.74 1.30
CA PHE A 256 5.95 4.88 0.46
C PHE A 256 5.37 6.28 0.67
N ALA A 257 5.47 7.14 -0.32
CA ALA A 257 4.95 8.51 -0.23
C ALA A 257 3.42 8.52 -0.46
N LYS A 258 2.67 9.12 0.47
CA LYS A 258 1.23 9.33 0.33
C LYS A 258 0.96 10.65 -0.38
N ILE A 259 0.24 10.60 -1.50
CA ILE A 259 -0.17 11.78 -2.25
C ILE A 259 -1.58 12.17 -1.80
N GLU A 260 -1.65 13.23 -0.98
CA GLU A 260 -2.84 13.58 -0.18
C GLU A 260 -3.34 15.00 -0.39
N ASN A 261 -2.53 15.86 -1.01
CA ASN A 261 -2.87 17.26 -1.25
C ASN A 261 -2.35 17.75 -2.62
N ILE A 262 -2.73 18.97 -2.99
CA ILE A 262 -2.32 19.60 -4.26
C ILE A 262 -0.81 19.75 -4.38
N GLU A 263 -0.08 19.98 -3.29
CA GLU A 263 1.37 20.12 -3.33
C GLU A 263 2.04 18.80 -3.76
N GLY A 264 1.65 17.68 -3.15
CA GLY A 264 2.11 16.35 -3.53
C GLY A 264 1.71 16.01 -4.97
N LEU A 265 0.54 16.45 -5.43
CA LEU A 265 0.11 16.27 -6.81
C LEU A 265 0.97 17.09 -7.80
N ARG A 266 1.28 18.36 -7.49
CA ARG A 266 2.11 19.24 -8.32
C ARG A 266 3.54 18.70 -8.45
N HIS A 267 4.09 18.16 -7.37
CA HIS A 267 5.45 17.63 -7.31
C HIS A 267 5.52 16.10 -7.48
N PHE A 268 4.47 15.49 -8.00
CA PHE A 268 4.37 14.03 -8.11
C PHE A 268 5.58 13.39 -8.79
N ASP A 269 6.09 13.98 -9.88
CA ASP A 269 7.18 13.42 -10.67
C ASP A 269 8.52 13.41 -9.93
N GLU A 270 8.77 14.38 -9.04
CA GLU A 270 9.99 14.40 -8.23
C GLU A 270 9.86 13.48 -7.01
N ILE A 271 8.69 13.44 -6.36
CA ILE A 271 8.40 12.49 -5.27
C ILE A 271 8.56 11.05 -5.78
N LEU A 272 7.99 10.75 -6.94
CA LEU A 272 8.10 9.45 -7.58
C LEU A 272 9.55 9.06 -7.85
N LYS A 273 10.48 9.99 -8.10
CA LYS A 273 11.90 9.65 -8.30
C LYS A 273 12.58 9.22 -7.00
N GLU A 274 12.21 9.80 -5.86
CA GLU A 274 12.85 9.53 -4.56
C GLU A 274 12.17 8.39 -3.78
N ALA A 275 10.85 8.22 -3.90
CA ALA A 275 10.08 7.26 -3.10
C ALA A 275 10.29 5.81 -3.57
N ASP A 276 10.18 4.83 -2.67
CA ASP A 276 10.26 3.41 -3.03
C ASP A 276 8.92 2.86 -3.54
N GLY A 277 7.82 3.54 -3.21
CA GLY A 277 6.46 3.28 -3.68
C GLY A 277 5.57 4.50 -3.47
N ILE A 278 4.37 4.48 -4.04
CA ILE A 278 3.41 5.58 -3.91
C ILE A 278 2.07 5.04 -3.41
N ILE A 279 1.46 5.74 -2.46
CA ILE A 279 0.09 5.49 -2.01
C ILE A 279 -0.79 6.64 -2.52
N LEU A 280 -1.80 6.29 -3.32
CA LEU A 280 -2.77 7.23 -3.87
C LEU A 280 -3.95 7.34 -2.89
N SER A 281 -3.88 8.30 -1.98
CA SER A 281 -4.88 8.56 -0.95
C SER A 281 -6.07 9.34 -1.53
N ARG A 282 -6.98 8.62 -2.19
CA ARG A 282 -8.13 9.23 -2.90
C ARG A 282 -9.11 9.97 -1.98
N GLY A 283 -9.22 9.55 -0.71
CA GLY A 283 -10.05 10.22 0.29
C GLY A 283 -9.56 11.64 0.57
N ASN A 284 -8.32 11.78 1.06
CA ASN A 284 -7.72 13.08 1.38
C ASN A 284 -7.59 13.97 0.14
N LEU A 285 -7.03 13.46 -0.96
CA LEU A 285 -6.88 14.26 -2.18
C LEU A 285 -8.23 14.62 -2.82
N GLY A 286 -9.27 13.83 -2.57
CA GLY A 286 -10.64 14.10 -3.00
C GLY A 286 -11.27 15.32 -2.32
N ILE A 287 -10.70 15.81 -1.22
CA ILE A 287 -11.10 17.09 -0.59
C ILE A 287 -10.56 18.26 -1.40
N ASP A 288 -9.32 18.14 -1.89
CA ASP A 288 -8.64 19.15 -2.68
C ASP A 288 -9.10 19.22 -4.14
N LEU A 289 -9.54 18.08 -4.69
CA LEU A 289 -9.95 17.93 -6.08
C LEU A 289 -11.47 17.91 -6.23
N GLN A 290 -11.95 18.48 -7.32
CA GLN A 290 -13.32 18.25 -7.75
C GLN A 290 -13.57 16.74 -7.98
N PRO A 291 -14.73 16.18 -7.57
CA PRO A 291 -15.01 14.74 -7.66
C PRO A 291 -14.78 14.15 -9.05
N GLU A 292 -15.17 14.88 -10.10
CA GLU A 292 -15.00 14.48 -11.50
C GLU A 292 -13.54 14.45 -11.98
N LYS A 293 -12.57 14.96 -11.20
CA LYS A 293 -11.14 14.95 -11.55
C LYS A 293 -10.35 13.86 -10.82
N VAL A 294 -10.90 13.25 -9.78
CA VAL A 294 -10.20 12.23 -8.96
C VAL A 294 -9.74 11.04 -9.81
N PHE A 295 -10.58 10.59 -10.76
CA PHE A 295 -10.23 9.45 -11.63
C PHE A 295 -9.06 9.76 -12.58
N LEU A 296 -8.91 11.02 -13.02
CA LEU A 296 -7.81 11.44 -13.90
C LEU A 296 -6.48 11.32 -13.17
N PHE A 297 -6.43 11.78 -11.91
CA PHE A 297 -5.27 11.63 -11.04
C PHE A 297 -4.88 10.15 -10.89
N GLN A 298 -5.82 9.28 -10.50
CA GLN A 298 -5.54 7.85 -10.31
C GLN A 298 -4.90 7.23 -11.56
N LYS A 299 -5.53 7.41 -12.73
CA LYS A 299 -5.04 6.83 -13.98
C LYS A 299 -3.65 7.35 -14.37
N ALA A 300 -3.43 8.66 -14.25
CA ALA A 300 -2.15 9.28 -14.58
C ALA A 300 -1.03 8.85 -13.62
N ALA A 301 -1.30 8.84 -12.31
CA ALA A 301 -0.34 8.46 -11.28
C ALA A 301 0.03 6.98 -11.38
N LEU A 302 -0.95 6.07 -11.51
CA LEU A 302 -0.70 4.64 -11.71
C LEU A 302 0.14 4.38 -12.96
N TYR A 303 -0.17 5.04 -14.08
CA TYR A 303 0.64 4.92 -15.29
C TYR A 303 2.10 5.32 -15.07
N LYS A 304 2.34 6.46 -14.42
CA LYS A 304 3.69 6.95 -14.12
C LYS A 304 4.46 6.00 -13.19
N CYS A 305 3.85 5.51 -12.12
CA CYS A 305 4.45 4.52 -11.21
C CYS A 305 4.83 3.22 -11.93
N ASN A 306 3.89 2.68 -12.72
CA ASN A 306 4.10 1.47 -13.51
C ASN A 306 5.27 1.61 -14.49
N MET A 307 5.36 2.73 -15.21
CA MET A 307 6.46 2.97 -16.16
C MET A 307 7.80 3.16 -15.44
N ALA A 308 7.80 3.73 -14.23
CA ALA A 308 8.99 3.82 -13.38
C ALA A 308 9.38 2.48 -12.74
N GLY A 309 8.47 1.48 -12.72
CA GLY A 309 8.67 0.22 -12.02
C GLY A 309 8.64 0.36 -10.49
N LYS A 310 7.89 1.34 -9.99
CA LYS A 310 7.70 1.58 -8.56
C LYS A 310 6.28 1.16 -8.15
N PRO A 311 6.11 0.39 -7.06
CA PRO A 311 4.81 -0.08 -6.62
C PRO A 311 3.86 1.08 -6.33
N ALA A 312 2.63 0.96 -6.80
CA ALA A 312 1.56 1.90 -6.52
C ALA A 312 0.42 1.24 -5.75
N VAL A 313 -0.10 1.93 -4.73
CA VAL A 313 -1.14 1.43 -3.84
C VAL A 313 -2.34 2.37 -3.92
N VAL A 314 -3.55 1.81 -4.03
CA VAL A 314 -4.81 2.57 -4.06
C VAL A 314 -5.61 2.31 -2.78
N THR A 315 -6.19 3.35 -2.20
CA THR A 315 -6.98 3.30 -0.94
C THR A 315 -8.45 3.64 -1.18
N ARG A 316 -9.33 3.43 -0.18
CA ARG A 316 -10.74 3.85 -0.18
C ARG A 316 -11.59 3.23 -1.31
N VAL A 317 -11.61 1.91 -1.41
CA VAL A 317 -12.28 1.20 -2.53
C VAL A 317 -13.60 0.51 -2.13
N VAL A 318 -13.80 0.17 -0.86
CA VAL A 318 -14.95 -0.63 -0.37
C VAL A 318 -15.45 -0.15 0.99
N ASP A 319 -15.49 1.17 1.20
CA ASP A 319 -15.80 1.83 2.47
C ASP A 319 -17.07 1.27 3.17
N THR A 320 -18.11 0.92 2.41
CA THR A 320 -19.38 0.35 2.95
C THR A 320 -19.22 -1.02 3.60
N MET A 321 -18.11 -1.74 3.30
CA MET A 321 -17.82 -3.02 3.93
C MET A 321 -17.35 -2.91 5.39
N THR A 322 -17.22 -1.67 5.91
CA THR A 322 -17.05 -1.45 7.35
C THR A 322 -18.24 -1.99 8.13
N ASP A 323 -19.46 -1.74 7.65
CA ASP A 323 -20.70 -2.10 8.35
C ASP A 323 -21.49 -3.21 7.64
N THR A 324 -21.13 -3.55 6.40
CA THR A 324 -21.87 -4.53 5.60
C THR A 324 -20.96 -5.64 5.08
N PRO A 325 -21.44 -6.89 4.95
CA PRO A 325 -20.59 -8.01 4.53
C PRO A 325 -20.37 -8.06 3.01
N ARG A 326 -20.92 -7.13 2.22
CA ARG A 326 -20.79 -7.09 0.76
C ARG A 326 -20.66 -5.65 0.26
N PRO A 327 -19.75 -5.38 -0.70
CA PRO A 327 -19.62 -4.05 -1.27
C PRO A 327 -20.79 -3.73 -2.19
N THR A 328 -20.97 -2.46 -2.48
CA THR A 328 -21.86 -2.00 -3.54
C THR A 328 -21.32 -2.39 -4.92
N ARG A 329 -22.19 -2.31 -5.94
CA ARG A 329 -21.79 -2.53 -7.35
C ARG A 329 -20.74 -1.52 -7.82
N ALA A 330 -20.82 -0.29 -7.32
CA ALA A 330 -19.88 0.79 -7.66
C ALA A 330 -18.50 0.50 -7.06
N GLU A 331 -18.43 0.15 -5.78
CA GLU A 331 -17.17 -0.21 -5.09
C GLU A 331 -16.51 -1.46 -5.71
N ALA A 332 -17.29 -2.50 -6.02
CA ALA A 332 -16.76 -3.67 -6.69
C ALA A 332 -16.15 -3.31 -8.08
N THR A 333 -16.79 -2.40 -8.80
CA THR A 333 -16.29 -1.90 -10.09
C THR A 333 -15.06 -0.99 -9.91
N ASP A 334 -14.99 -0.22 -8.82
CA ASP A 334 -13.83 0.62 -8.48
C ASP A 334 -12.58 -0.22 -8.19
N VAL A 335 -12.72 -1.28 -7.38
CA VAL A 335 -11.63 -2.26 -7.15
C VAL A 335 -11.15 -2.85 -8.48
N ALA A 336 -12.07 -3.32 -9.33
CA ALA A 336 -11.72 -3.90 -10.62
C ALA A 336 -10.98 -2.89 -11.52
N ASN A 337 -11.45 -1.65 -11.60
CA ASN A 337 -10.80 -0.61 -12.39
C ASN A 337 -9.41 -0.23 -11.86
N ALA A 338 -9.21 -0.18 -10.54
CA ALA A 338 -7.88 0.05 -9.96
C ALA A 338 -6.88 -1.03 -10.38
N VAL A 339 -7.31 -2.30 -10.45
CA VAL A 339 -6.50 -3.43 -10.95
C VAL A 339 -6.20 -3.29 -12.43
N LEU A 340 -7.19 -2.93 -13.24
CA LEU A 340 -7.03 -2.73 -14.70
C LEU A 340 -6.16 -1.52 -15.05
N ASP A 341 -6.21 -0.46 -14.23
CA ASP A 341 -5.31 0.69 -14.32
C ASP A 341 -3.87 0.35 -13.92
N GLY A 342 -3.69 -0.81 -13.29
CA GLY A 342 -2.40 -1.34 -12.91
C GLY A 342 -1.95 -0.89 -11.54
N THR A 343 -2.81 -0.95 -10.52
CA THR A 343 -2.34 -0.90 -9.13
C THR A 343 -1.47 -2.13 -8.81
N ASP A 344 -0.56 -1.99 -7.85
CA ASP A 344 0.19 -3.11 -7.27
C ASP A 344 -0.52 -3.70 -6.06
N ALA A 345 -1.14 -2.83 -5.26
CA ALA A 345 -1.86 -3.22 -4.06
C ALA A 345 -3.13 -2.37 -3.84
N ILE A 346 -4.07 -2.96 -3.10
CA ILE A 346 -5.21 -2.25 -2.53
C ILE A 346 -4.97 -2.16 -1.01
N LEU A 347 -5.11 -0.95 -0.46
CA LEU A 347 -5.00 -0.68 0.97
C LEU A 347 -6.40 -0.51 1.57
N LEU A 348 -6.75 -1.41 2.48
CA LEU A 348 -7.96 -1.39 3.28
C LEU A 348 -7.66 -0.68 4.60
N GLY A 349 -8.38 0.43 4.82
CA GLY A 349 -8.25 1.31 5.96
C GLY A 349 -9.26 0.93 7.03
N ALA A 350 -10.37 1.66 7.08
CA ALA A 350 -11.44 1.49 8.06
C ALA A 350 -12.01 0.06 8.06
N GLU A 351 -12.09 -0.57 6.88
CA GLU A 351 -12.76 -1.84 6.65
C GLU A 351 -12.07 -2.99 7.40
N THR A 352 -10.74 -2.96 7.53
CA THR A 352 -9.99 -3.93 8.32
C THR A 352 -9.61 -3.41 9.71
N LEU A 353 -9.53 -2.09 9.89
CA LEU A 353 -9.20 -1.47 11.18
C LEU A 353 -10.32 -1.69 12.20
N ARG A 354 -11.52 -1.22 11.85
CA ARG A 354 -12.70 -1.16 12.75
C ARG A 354 -13.95 -1.82 12.17
N GLY A 355 -13.90 -2.26 10.92
CA GLY A 355 -15.02 -2.91 10.26
C GLY A 355 -15.44 -4.22 10.92
N LEU A 356 -16.71 -4.56 10.77
CA LEU A 356 -17.33 -5.75 11.35
C LEU A 356 -16.92 -7.04 10.63
N TYR A 357 -16.46 -6.94 9.38
CA TYR A 357 -16.21 -8.06 8.48
C TYR A 357 -14.79 -8.07 7.85
N PRO A 358 -13.71 -7.95 8.64
CA PRO A 358 -12.37 -7.70 8.10
C PRO A 358 -11.84 -8.87 7.24
N ILE A 359 -12.21 -10.12 7.55
CA ILE A 359 -11.78 -11.30 6.79
C ILE A 359 -12.55 -11.38 5.46
N GLU A 360 -13.86 -11.16 5.51
CA GLU A 360 -14.75 -11.17 4.35
C GLU A 360 -14.40 -10.04 3.38
N THR A 361 -14.03 -8.86 3.88
CA THR A 361 -13.56 -7.74 3.06
C THR A 361 -12.32 -8.13 2.26
N ILE A 362 -11.27 -8.66 2.92
CA ILE A 362 -10.06 -9.12 2.22
C ILE A 362 -10.39 -10.20 1.21
N SER A 363 -11.20 -11.19 1.59
CA SER A 363 -11.62 -12.29 0.71
C SER A 363 -12.37 -11.79 -0.53
N THR A 364 -13.27 -10.83 -0.36
CA THR A 364 -14.10 -10.26 -1.43
C THR A 364 -13.26 -9.40 -2.38
N VAL A 365 -12.45 -8.48 -1.86
CA VAL A 365 -11.56 -7.64 -2.67
C VAL A 365 -10.58 -8.51 -3.46
N ARG A 366 -10.01 -9.54 -2.83
CA ARG A 366 -9.11 -10.49 -3.50
C ARG A 366 -9.80 -11.23 -4.65
N LYS A 367 -11.06 -11.66 -4.49
CA LYS A 367 -11.84 -12.28 -5.57
C LYS A 367 -12.05 -11.32 -6.74
N ILE A 368 -12.40 -10.07 -6.46
CA ILE A 368 -12.56 -9.03 -7.49
C ILE A 368 -11.23 -8.80 -8.24
N CYS A 369 -10.10 -8.73 -7.52
CA CYS A 369 -8.79 -8.62 -8.15
C CYS A 369 -8.50 -9.79 -9.10
N ALA A 370 -8.78 -11.02 -8.67
CA ALA A 370 -8.57 -12.21 -9.51
C ALA A 370 -9.44 -12.17 -10.78
N GLU A 371 -10.69 -11.74 -10.70
CA GLU A 371 -11.57 -11.59 -11.88
C GLU A 371 -11.08 -10.48 -12.82
N ALA A 372 -10.69 -9.32 -12.29
CA ALA A 372 -10.16 -8.22 -13.08
C ALA A 372 -8.86 -8.59 -13.81
N GLU A 373 -8.01 -9.39 -13.18
CA GLU A 373 -6.74 -9.86 -13.77
C GLU A 373 -6.94 -10.76 -14.99
N LYS A 374 -8.06 -11.51 -15.09
CA LYS A 374 -8.35 -12.38 -16.24
C LYS A 374 -8.46 -11.61 -17.56
N VAL A 375 -8.94 -10.37 -17.51
CA VAL A 375 -9.15 -9.52 -18.70
C VAL A 375 -8.03 -8.50 -18.89
N TYR A 376 -6.94 -8.56 -18.12
CA TYR A 376 -5.81 -7.65 -18.25
C TYR A 376 -4.96 -7.96 -19.49
N ASN A 377 -4.73 -6.98 -20.37
CA ASN A 377 -3.93 -7.18 -21.58
C ASN A 377 -2.42 -7.10 -21.31
N HIS A 378 -1.87 -8.21 -20.82
CA HIS A 378 -0.44 -8.38 -20.53
C HIS A 378 0.46 -8.12 -21.75
N ALA A 379 0.08 -8.62 -22.93
CA ALA A 379 0.88 -8.49 -24.15
C ALA A 379 1.03 -7.02 -24.59
N ASN A 380 -0.07 -6.26 -24.58
CA ASN A 380 -0.04 -4.85 -24.92
C ASN A 380 0.73 -4.03 -23.87
N TYR A 381 0.51 -4.33 -22.58
CA TYR A 381 1.25 -3.67 -21.51
C TYR A 381 2.76 -3.89 -21.67
N PHE A 382 3.20 -5.15 -21.85
CA PHE A 382 4.62 -5.49 -22.05
C PHE A 382 5.23 -4.70 -23.21
N LYS A 383 4.54 -4.64 -24.36
CA LYS A 383 5.01 -3.89 -25.55
C LYS A 383 5.16 -2.39 -25.25
N LYS A 384 4.19 -1.79 -24.55
CA LYS A 384 4.24 -0.37 -24.16
C LYS A 384 5.41 -0.08 -23.21
N THR A 385 5.61 -0.94 -22.20
CA THR A 385 6.69 -0.78 -21.22
C THR A 385 8.06 -0.87 -21.89
N VAL A 386 8.29 -1.87 -22.74
CA VAL A 386 9.54 -2.01 -23.52
C VAL A 386 9.80 -0.76 -24.37
N LYS A 387 8.77 -0.27 -25.08
CA LYS A 387 8.89 0.95 -25.90
C LYS A 387 9.21 2.19 -25.05
N LYS A 388 8.64 2.31 -23.85
CA LYS A 388 8.87 3.45 -22.95
C LYS A 388 10.27 3.46 -22.35
N VAL A 389 10.81 2.28 -22.00
CA VAL A 389 12.17 2.14 -21.49
C VAL A 389 13.20 2.50 -22.55
N GLY A 390 12.96 2.11 -23.81
CA GLY A 390 13.87 2.40 -24.92
C GLY A 390 15.15 1.57 -24.90
N GLU A 391 16.05 1.85 -25.85
CA GLU A 391 17.32 1.15 -26.05
C GLU A 391 18.48 2.17 -26.07
N PRO A 392 19.66 1.86 -25.48
CA PRO A 392 19.98 0.62 -24.77
C PRO A 392 19.38 0.56 -23.35
N MET A 393 18.98 -0.65 -22.92
CA MET A 393 18.52 -0.90 -21.56
C MET A 393 19.70 -1.16 -20.61
N SER A 394 19.50 -0.92 -19.31
CA SER A 394 20.47 -1.40 -18.30
C SER A 394 20.55 -2.94 -18.30
N HIS A 395 21.68 -3.48 -17.87
CA HIS A 395 21.92 -4.93 -17.84
C HIS A 395 20.80 -5.72 -17.15
N LEU A 396 20.42 -5.33 -15.93
CA LEU A 396 19.35 -6.01 -15.17
C LEU A 396 17.97 -5.86 -15.82
N GLU A 397 17.68 -4.69 -16.41
CA GLU A 397 16.41 -4.44 -17.10
C GLU A 397 16.28 -5.31 -18.36
N SER A 398 17.38 -5.44 -19.12
CA SER A 398 17.45 -6.30 -20.31
C SER A 398 17.19 -7.77 -19.96
N ILE A 399 17.81 -8.27 -18.89
CA ILE A 399 17.59 -9.64 -18.39
C ILE A 399 16.15 -9.83 -17.91
N ALA A 400 15.60 -8.89 -17.14
CA ALA A 400 14.24 -8.96 -16.63
C ALA A 400 13.19 -9.00 -17.77
N SER A 401 13.30 -8.09 -18.75
CA SER A 401 12.39 -8.06 -19.89
C SER A 401 12.51 -9.32 -20.76
N SER A 402 13.72 -9.87 -20.90
CA SER A 402 13.99 -11.11 -21.63
C SER A 402 13.39 -12.33 -20.93
N ALA A 403 13.51 -12.40 -19.59
CA ALA A 403 12.91 -13.48 -18.79
C ALA A 403 11.38 -13.49 -18.94
N VAL A 404 10.74 -12.33 -18.86
CA VAL A 404 9.28 -12.22 -19.05
C VAL A 404 8.87 -12.60 -20.47
N ARG A 405 9.62 -12.14 -21.49
CA ARG A 405 9.37 -12.50 -22.88
C ARG A 405 9.51 -14.00 -23.13
N ALA A 406 10.55 -14.62 -22.57
CA ALA A 406 10.76 -16.06 -22.66
C ALA A 406 9.60 -16.82 -22.00
N ALA A 407 9.23 -16.42 -20.78
CA ALA A 407 8.14 -17.05 -20.02
C ALA A 407 6.81 -17.01 -20.76
N VAL A 408 6.46 -15.87 -21.35
CA VAL A 408 5.23 -15.74 -22.17
C VAL A 408 5.29 -16.63 -23.40
N LYS A 409 6.43 -16.65 -24.13
CA LYS A 409 6.57 -17.46 -25.36
C LYS A 409 6.47 -18.96 -25.10
N VAL A 410 7.08 -19.43 -24.02
CA VAL A 410 7.02 -20.85 -23.65
C VAL A 410 5.81 -21.18 -22.79
N LYS A 411 4.86 -20.25 -22.59
CA LYS A 411 3.70 -20.43 -21.72
C LYS A 411 4.10 -21.03 -20.36
N ALA A 412 5.14 -20.46 -19.75
CA ALA A 412 5.64 -20.95 -18.47
C ALA A 412 4.58 -20.80 -17.39
N SER A 413 4.50 -21.77 -16.47
CA SER A 413 3.57 -21.70 -15.35
C SER A 413 4.03 -20.72 -14.27
N VAL A 414 5.35 -20.48 -14.17
CA VAL A 414 5.95 -19.60 -13.17
C VAL A 414 7.30 -19.06 -13.63
N ILE A 415 7.67 -17.87 -13.13
CA ILE A 415 9.03 -17.34 -13.19
C ILE A 415 9.66 -17.49 -11.80
N VAL A 416 10.82 -18.13 -11.71
CA VAL A 416 11.61 -18.21 -10.47
C VAL A 416 12.75 -17.21 -10.56
N VAL A 417 12.88 -16.33 -9.57
CA VAL A 417 13.95 -15.32 -9.53
C VAL A 417 14.74 -15.44 -8.23
N PHE A 418 16.04 -15.68 -8.36
CA PHE A 418 16.99 -15.59 -7.25
C PHE A 418 17.39 -14.14 -7.03
N SER A 419 17.16 -13.61 -5.83
CA SER A 419 17.35 -12.19 -5.56
C SER A 419 17.88 -11.95 -4.16
N SER A 420 19.00 -11.21 -4.05
CA SER A 420 19.56 -10.77 -2.77
C SER A 420 19.04 -9.40 -2.32
N SER A 421 18.65 -8.52 -3.25
CA SER A 421 18.20 -7.14 -2.98
C SER A 421 16.72 -6.89 -3.33
N GLY A 422 16.03 -7.88 -3.89
CA GLY A 422 14.67 -7.72 -4.43
C GLY A 422 14.61 -6.97 -5.78
N ARG A 423 15.69 -6.31 -6.22
CA ARG A 423 15.68 -5.45 -7.43
C ARG A 423 15.32 -6.21 -8.71
N ALA A 424 15.93 -7.38 -8.94
CA ALA A 424 15.64 -8.19 -10.13
C ALA A 424 14.15 -8.61 -10.18
N ALA A 425 13.60 -9.00 -9.03
CA ALA A 425 12.19 -9.37 -8.92
C ALA A 425 11.27 -8.19 -9.24
N ARG A 426 11.54 -6.99 -8.69
CA ARG A 426 10.76 -5.79 -9.01
C ARG A 426 10.83 -5.42 -10.49
N LEU A 427 11.98 -5.58 -11.14
CA LEU A 427 12.11 -5.34 -12.57
C LEU A 427 11.33 -6.38 -13.39
N ILE A 428 11.28 -7.64 -12.99
CA ILE A 428 10.42 -8.64 -13.63
C ILE A 428 8.94 -8.26 -13.45
N ALA A 429 8.54 -7.88 -12.24
CA ALA A 429 7.16 -7.45 -11.94
C ALA A 429 6.74 -6.19 -12.74
N LYS A 430 7.65 -5.26 -12.99
CA LYS A 430 7.42 -4.05 -13.81
C LYS A 430 6.85 -4.38 -15.19
N TYR A 431 7.25 -5.51 -15.79
CA TYR A 431 6.77 -5.98 -17.09
C TYR A 431 5.44 -6.77 -17.03
N ARG A 432 4.86 -6.93 -15.82
CA ARG A 432 3.59 -7.58 -15.51
C ARG A 432 3.41 -8.91 -16.26
N PRO A 433 4.23 -9.93 -15.98
CA PRO A 433 3.99 -11.29 -16.49
C PRO A 433 2.56 -11.78 -16.11
N PRO A 434 1.91 -12.58 -16.96
CA PRO A 434 0.62 -13.20 -16.64
C PRO A 434 0.75 -14.34 -15.61
N MET A 435 1.95 -14.91 -15.47
CA MET A 435 2.27 -15.96 -14.49
C MET A 435 2.88 -15.38 -13.20
N PRO A 436 2.78 -16.09 -12.05
CA PRO A 436 3.38 -15.65 -10.80
C PRO A 436 4.90 -15.63 -10.86
N VAL A 437 5.51 -14.81 -10.01
CA VAL A 437 6.97 -14.71 -9.85
C VAL A 437 7.35 -15.19 -8.45
N LEU A 438 7.95 -16.38 -8.35
CA LEU A 438 8.51 -16.89 -7.10
C LEU A 438 9.86 -16.23 -6.84
N VAL A 439 9.95 -15.45 -5.76
CA VAL A 439 11.17 -14.71 -5.41
C VAL A 439 11.93 -15.50 -4.34
N LEU A 440 13.02 -16.14 -4.74
CA LEU A 440 13.89 -16.86 -3.84
C LEU A 440 14.90 -15.89 -3.23
N VAL A 441 14.68 -15.58 -1.96
CA VAL A 441 15.58 -14.75 -1.17
C VAL A 441 16.43 -15.66 -0.30
N ILE A 442 17.73 -15.68 -0.56
CA ILE A 442 18.71 -16.42 0.24
C ILE A 442 19.21 -15.47 1.31
N PRO A 443 18.85 -15.70 2.58
CA PRO A 443 19.32 -14.83 3.63
C PRO A 443 20.83 -14.99 3.85
N ARG A 444 21.49 -13.91 4.26
CA ARG A 444 22.91 -13.87 4.52
C ARG A 444 23.18 -13.45 5.95
N LEU A 445 24.08 -14.18 6.58
CA LEU A 445 24.61 -13.78 7.88
C LEU A 445 25.75 -12.79 7.63
N THR A 446 25.59 -11.56 8.10
CA THR A 446 26.64 -10.54 8.10
C THR A 446 27.07 -10.24 9.52
N THR A 447 28.34 -9.89 9.71
CA THR A 447 28.90 -9.55 11.03
C THR A 447 29.61 -8.20 10.97
N ASN A 448 29.44 -7.39 11.99
CA ASN A 448 30.28 -6.21 12.25
C ASN A 448 31.30 -6.48 13.36
N HIS A 449 31.87 -7.69 13.37
CA HIS A 449 32.83 -8.24 14.35
C HIS A 449 32.26 -8.60 15.73
N LEU A 450 31.16 -7.98 16.19
CA LEU A 450 30.55 -8.24 17.51
C LEU A 450 29.08 -8.67 17.45
N ARG A 451 28.36 -8.36 16.36
CA ARG A 451 26.94 -8.71 16.19
C ARG A 451 26.71 -9.40 14.85
N TRP A 452 26.04 -10.54 14.90
CA TRP A 452 25.54 -11.24 13.72
C TRP A 452 24.16 -10.70 13.35
N THR A 453 23.98 -10.30 12.09
CA THR A 453 22.71 -9.82 11.54
C THR A 453 22.32 -10.68 10.35
N PHE A 454 21.04 -11.01 10.25
CA PHE A 454 20.49 -11.81 9.16
C PHE A 454 19.84 -10.89 8.12
N ILE A 455 20.49 -10.71 6.98
CA ILE A 455 19.99 -9.91 5.85
C ILE A 455 19.18 -10.83 4.92
N GLY A 456 18.14 -10.33 4.26
CA GLY A 456 17.31 -11.10 3.31
C GLY A 456 15.83 -11.13 3.71
N ALA A 457 15.55 -11.21 5.01
CA ALA A 457 14.17 -11.27 5.50
C ALA A 457 13.38 -9.98 5.16
N PHE A 458 14.03 -8.82 5.23
CA PHE A 458 13.49 -7.54 4.78
C PHE A 458 13.12 -7.57 3.31
N GLN A 459 14.03 -8.02 2.45
CA GLN A 459 13.83 -8.03 1.00
C GLN A 459 12.67 -8.94 0.59
N ALA A 460 12.51 -10.08 1.27
CA ALA A 460 11.36 -10.95 1.07
C ALA A 460 10.06 -10.23 1.46
N ARG A 461 9.97 -9.66 2.67
CA ARG A 461 8.77 -8.96 3.13
C ARG A 461 8.45 -7.73 2.27
N GLN A 462 9.45 -7.02 1.78
CA GLN A 462 9.29 -5.88 0.87
C GLN A 462 8.66 -6.25 -0.48
N CYS A 463 8.84 -7.49 -0.94
CA CYS A 463 8.17 -7.97 -2.17
C CYS A 463 6.66 -8.14 -1.99
N LEU A 464 6.15 -8.19 -0.75
CA LEU A 464 4.73 -8.39 -0.46
C LEU A 464 3.84 -7.17 -0.77
N ALA A 465 4.45 -6.03 -1.09
CA ALA A 465 3.76 -4.82 -1.58
C ALA A 465 3.78 -4.68 -3.12
N VAL A 466 4.38 -5.63 -3.85
CA VAL A 466 4.56 -5.56 -5.31
C VAL A 466 3.75 -6.64 -6.00
N ARG A 467 3.01 -6.28 -7.07
CA ARG A 467 2.14 -7.22 -7.77
C ARG A 467 2.90 -8.41 -8.31
N GLY A 468 2.30 -9.59 -8.17
CA GLY A 468 2.76 -10.83 -8.78
C GLY A 468 4.02 -11.45 -8.17
N LEU A 469 4.65 -10.79 -7.18
CA LEU A 469 5.78 -11.34 -6.45
C LEU A 469 5.32 -12.20 -5.28
N PHE A 470 5.86 -13.40 -5.18
CA PHE A 470 5.59 -14.35 -4.09
C PHE A 470 6.93 -14.78 -3.49
N PRO A 471 7.37 -14.11 -2.43
CA PRO A 471 8.68 -14.34 -1.85
C PRO A 471 8.72 -15.63 -1.02
N MET A 472 9.86 -16.32 -1.10
CA MET A 472 10.20 -17.47 -0.27
C MET A 472 11.60 -17.26 0.30
N LEU A 473 11.74 -17.53 1.60
CA LEU A 473 13.03 -17.52 2.26
C LEU A 473 13.67 -18.90 2.13
N ALA A 474 14.84 -18.95 1.49
CA ALA A 474 15.63 -20.18 1.41
C ALA A 474 16.33 -20.47 2.74
N ASP A 475 16.67 -21.74 2.98
CA ASP A 475 17.42 -22.16 4.16
C ASP A 475 18.86 -21.58 4.10
N PRO A 476 19.30 -20.79 5.10
CA PRO A 476 20.61 -20.15 5.09
C PRO A 476 21.79 -21.11 5.15
N ARG A 477 21.57 -22.39 5.48
CA ARG A 477 22.61 -23.44 5.44
C ARG A 477 23.06 -23.78 4.02
N HIS A 478 22.33 -23.31 3.02
CA HIS A 478 22.72 -23.37 1.62
C HIS A 478 23.52 -22.09 1.28
N PRO A 479 24.86 -22.18 1.12
CA PRO A 479 25.69 -20.99 0.98
C PRO A 479 25.27 -20.17 -0.25
N ALA A 480 25.15 -18.85 -0.07
CA ALA A 480 24.87 -17.90 -1.13
C ALA A 480 26.05 -17.74 -2.12
N GLU A 481 27.21 -18.31 -1.78
CA GLU A 481 28.37 -18.41 -2.65
C GLU A 481 28.20 -19.60 -3.58
N SER A 482 27.88 -19.22 -4.82
CA SER A 482 27.67 -20.01 -6.02
C SER A 482 28.58 -21.24 -6.17
N ASN A 483 28.04 -22.40 -5.86
CA ASN A 483 28.21 -23.59 -6.69
C ASN A 483 26.87 -23.87 -7.37
N SER A 484 26.88 -24.33 -8.64
CA SER A 484 25.65 -24.66 -9.38
C SER A 484 24.72 -25.57 -8.55
N THR A 485 25.30 -26.54 -7.85
CA THR A 485 24.62 -27.53 -7.01
C THR A 485 23.73 -26.94 -5.92
N THR A 486 24.14 -25.84 -5.27
CA THR A 486 23.38 -25.21 -4.18
C THR A 486 22.14 -24.47 -4.69
N ASN A 487 22.26 -23.81 -5.85
CA ASN A 487 21.11 -23.16 -6.49
C ASN A 487 20.11 -24.19 -7.01
N GLU A 488 20.57 -25.34 -7.51
CA GLU A 488 19.69 -26.42 -7.96
C GLU A 488 18.90 -27.05 -6.80
N SER A 489 19.48 -27.20 -5.60
CA SER A 489 18.74 -27.71 -4.44
C SER A 489 17.67 -26.74 -3.93
N ILE A 490 18.00 -25.44 -3.83
CA ILE A 490 17.03 -24.40 -3.45
C ILE A 490 15.94 -24.29 -4.52
N LEU A 491 16.31 -24.35 -5.80
CA LEU A 491 15.37 -24.37 -6.91
C LEU A 491 14.39 -25.53 -6.73
N ARG A 492 14.87 -26.75 -6.50
CA ARG A 492 14.01 -27.93 -6.28
C ARG A 492 12.99 -27.71 -5.16
N VAL A 493 13.39 -27.14 -4.03
CA VAL A 493 12.48 -26.80 -2.92
C VAL A 493 11.40 -25.80 -3.37
N ALA A 494 11.77 -24.81 -4.18
CA ALA A 494 10.82 -23.86 -4.75
C ALA A 494 9.82 -24.53 -5.69
N LEU A 495 10.30 -25.47 -6.51
CA LEU A 495 9.46 -26.23 -7.44
C LEU A 495 8.50 -27.15 -6.68
N ASP A 496 8.98 -27.85 -5.66
CA ASP A 496 8.15 -28.70 -4.80
C ASP A 496 7.08 -27.88 -4.07
N HIS A 497 7.44 -26.69 -3.56
CA HIS A 497 6.46 -25.78 -2.99
C HIS A 497 5.41 -25.34 -4.02
N GLY A 498 5.82 -25.02 -5.25
CA GLY A 498 4.91 -24.69 -6.33
C GLY A 498 3.99 -25.85 -6.73
N LYS A 499 4.49 -27.09 -6.70
CA LYS A 499 3.70 -28.31 -6.92
C LYS A 499 2.65 -28.50 -5.83
N VAL A 500 3.05 -28.39 -4.55
CA VAL A 500 2.13 -28.48 -3.39
C VAL A 500 1.08 -27.37 -3.41
N ALA A 501 1.46 -26.17 -3.84
CA ALA A 501 0.56 -25.04 -3.99
C ALA A 501 -0.38 -25.14 -5.22
N GLY A 502 -0.17 -26.13 -6.10
CA GLY A 502 -0.96 -26.34 -7.30
C GLY A 502 -0.69 -25.35 -8.43
N ILE A 503 0.40 -24.57 -8.36
CA ILE A 503 0.80 -23.62 -9.42
C ILE A 503 1.74 -24.22 -10.46
N ILE A 504 2.37 -25.34 -10.12
CA ILE A 504 3.26 -26.09 -11.00
C ILE A 504 2.69 -27.50 -11.16
N LYS A 505 2.55 -27.93 -12.41
CA LYS A 505 2.06 -29.26 -12.80
C LYS A 505 3.16 -30.05 -13.53
N PRO A 506 3.03 -31.39 -13.63
CA PRO A 506 3.87 -32.19 -14.53
C PRO A 506 3.89 -31.60 -15.95
N HIS A 507 5.05 -31.63 -16.61
CA HIS A 507 5.28 -31.08 -17.95
C HIS A 507 5.13 -29.56 -18.10
N ASP A 508 4.98 -28.83 -16.99
CA ASP A 508 5.05 -27.38 -17.05
C ASP A 508 6.46 -26.90 -17.41
N ARG A 509 6.50 -25.76 -18.10
CA ARG A 509 7.75 -25.04 -18.36
C ARG A 509 7.92 -23.94 -17.33
N ILE A 510 9.16 -23.75 -16.89
CA ILE A 510 9.53 -22.75 -15.89
C ILE A 510 10.64 -21.89 -16.45
N VAL A 511 10.60 -20.59 -16.17
CA VAL A 511 11.72 -19.69 -16.45
C VAL A 511 12.43 -19.33 -15.17
N VAL A 512 13.74 -19.56 -15.13
CA VAL A 512 14.59 -19.24 -13.98
C VAL A 512 15.49 -18.07 -14.33
N CYS A 513 15.48 -17.02 -13.50
CA CYS A 513 16.36 -15.87 -13.59
C CYS A 513 17.28 -15.84 -12.38
N GLN A 514 18.59 -15.91 -12.60
CA GLN A 514 19.58 -15.92 -11.51
C GLN A 514 20.92 -15.30 -11.91
N LYS A 515 21.70 -14.90 -10.91
CA LYS A 515 23.09 -14.48 -11.09
C LYS A 515 24.02 -15.67 -10.82
N LEU A 516 24.93 -15.97 -11.74
CA LEU A 516 25.96 -17.01 -11.63
C LEU A 516 27.33 -16.36 -11.82
N GLY A 517 28.12 -16.27 -10.74
CA GLY A 517 29.33 -15.44 -10.73
C GLY A 517 28.99 -14.01 -11.14
N ASP A 518 29.65 -13.50 -12.18
CA ASP A 518 29.39 -12.17 -12.74
C ASP A 518 28.32 -12.15 -13.84
N SER A 519 27.84 -13.32 -14.28
CA SER A 519 26.84 -13.43 -15.34
C SER A 519 25.42 -13.43 -14.81
N SER A 520 24.49 -12.85 -15.57
CA SER A 520 23.04 -12.98 -15.34
C SER A 520 22.46 -13.93 -16.37
N VAL A 521 21.74 -14.95 -15.92
CA VAL A 521 21.29 -16.07 -16.76
C VAL A 521 19.79 -16.21 -16.67
N VAL A 522 19.16 -16.42 -17.83
CA VAL A 522 17.77 -16.86 -17.98
C VAL A 522 17.79 -18.29 -18.50
N LYS A 523 17.21 -19.23 -17.76
CA LYS A 523 17.06 -20.63 -18.15
C LYS A 523 15.59 -20.96 -18.37
N ILE A 524 15.29 -21.81 -19.34
CA ILE A 524 13.99 -22.48 -19.46
C ILE A 524 14.20 -23.92 -19.01
N ILE A 525 13.35 -24.40 -18.12
CA ILE A 525 13.35 -25.77 -17.61
C ILE A 525 11.99 -26.36 -17.94
N GLU A 526 11.98 -27.58 -18.47
CA GLU A 526 10.79 -28.39 -18.64
C GLU A 526 10.77 -29.43 -17.52
N LEU A 527 9.61 -29.59 -16.87
CA LEU A 527 9.48 -30.54 -15.78
C LEU A 527 9.13 -31.92 -16.31
N ASP A 528 9.87 -32.92 -15.84
CA ASP A 528 9.44 -34.31 -15.90
C ASP A 528 8.28 -34.56 -14.91
N ASP A 529 7.70 -35.77 -14.97
CA ASP A 529 6.54 -36.19 -14.15
C ASP A 529 6.62 -35.82 -12.65
#